data_AF-A0A8T5MZ14-F1
#
_entry.id   AF-A0A8T5MZ14-F1
#
_cell.length_a   1.000
_cell.length_b   1.000
_cell.length_c   1.000
_cell.angle_alpha   90.00
_cell.angle_beta   90.00
_cell.angle_gamma   90.00
#
_symmetry.space_group_name_H-M   'P 1'
#
loop_
_entity.id
_entity.type
_entity.pdbx_description
1 polymer ?
#
loop_
_entity_poly.entity_id
_entity_poly.type
_entity_poly.pdbx_seq_one_letter_code
_entity_poly.pdbx_strand_id
1 'polypeptide(L)'
;MIGKGNIVMEIKKLYLSIQDEIISRLDEFKRVREKGSEKDVFAELVFCILTPQSRAKLCWAAVGNLMNKALLLKGSKNQILKELNGVRFKYKKAEYIVEAGKQFLTEGKISIKSQISRFSDVYDAR
;
A
#
# COMPACT_ATOMS: atom_id res chain seq x y z
N MET A 1 1.79 -32.54 -18.49
CA MET A 1 1.02 -31.33 -18.85
C MET A 1 -0.19 -31.25 -17.93
N ILE A 2 -0.24 -30.30 -17.00
CA ILE A 2 -1.45 -30.04 -16.21
C ILE A 2 -2.43 -29.34 -17.16
N GLY A 3 -3.49 -30.02 -17.59
CA GLY A 3 -4.49 -29.45 -18.49
C GLY A 3 -5.17 -28.24 -17.84
N LYS A 4 -5.41 -27.16 -18.61
CA LYS A 4 -6.03 -25.91 -18.14
C LYS A 4 -7.35 -26.09 -17.36
N GLY A 5 -8.08 -27.19 -17.59
CA GLY A 5 -9.28 -27.52 -16.81
C GLY A 5 -8.99 -27.86 -15.34
N ASN A 6 -7.84 -28.47 -15.06
CA ASN A 6 -7.46 -28.87 -13.70
C ASN A 6 -7.14 -27.66 -12.81
N ILE A 7 -6.38 -26.67 -13.33
CA ILE A 7 -6.00 -25.49 -12.55
C ILE A 7 -7.20 -24.60 -12.18
N VAL A 8 -8.22 -24.50 -13.05
CA VAL A 8 -9.44 -23.74 -12.75
C VAL A 8 -10.21 -24.41 -11.60
N MET A 9 -10.27 -25.75 -11.59
CA MET A 9 -10.93 -26.48 -10.50
C MET A 9 -10.17 -26.33 -9.18
N GLU A 10 -8.84 -26.43 -9.20
CA GLU A 10 -8.00 -26.20 -8.01
C GLU A 10 -8.18 -24.79 -7.43
N ILE A 11 -8.18 -23.76 -8.28
CA ILE A 11 -8.43 -22.36 -7.85
C ILE A 11 -9.82 -22.20 -7.25
N LYS A 12 -10.86 -22.77 -7.87
CA LYS A 12 -12.23 -22.71 -7.32
C LYS A 12 -12.31 -23.39 -5.96
N LYS A 13 -11.67 -24.54 -5.80
CA LYS A 13 -11.67 -25.30 -4.54
C LYS A 13 -10.94 -24.54 -3.43
N LEU A 14 -9.79 -23.94 -3.75
CA LEU A 14 -9.06 -23.07 -2.83
C LEU A 14 -9.88 -21.82 -2.49
N TYR A 15 -10.46 -21.15 -3.48
CA TYR A 15 -11.30 -19.98 -3.28
C TYR A 15 -12.41 -20.28 -2.27
N LEU A 16 -13.17 -21.36 -2.45
CA LEU A 16 -14.23 -21.73 -1.51
C LEU A 16 -13.72 -21.93 -0.08
N SER A 17 -12.47 -22.40 0.10
CA SER A 17 -11.88 -22.57 1.43
C SER A 17 -11.39 -21.27 2.09
N ILE A 18 -11.16 -20.20 1.33
CA ILE A 18 -10.66 -18.91 1.85
C ILE A 18 -11.56 -17.71 1.49
N GLN A 19 -12.75 -17.97 0.95
CA GLN A 19 -13.64 -16.95 0.38
C GLN A 19 -13.99 -15.88 1.41
N ASP A 20 -14.28 -16.30 2.64
CA ASP A 20 -14.64 -15.36 3.72
C ASP A 20 -13.48 -14.43 4.08
N GLU A 21 -12.24 -14.94 4.09
CA GLU A 21 -11.05 -14.10 4.30
C GLU A 21 -10.85 -13.10 3.16
N ILE A 22 -11.08 -13.54 1.91
CA ILE A 22 -11.01 -12.66 0.73
C ILE A 22 -12.06 -11.55 0.85
N ILE A 23 -13.32 -11.89 1.15
CA ILE A 23 -14.41 -10.92 1.28
C ILE A 23 -14.11 -9.94 2.41
N SER A 24 -13.67 -10.43 3.58
CA SER A 24 -13.27 -9.59 4.70
C SER A 24 -12.18 -8.59 4.30
N ARG A 25 -11.16 -9.06 3.56
CA ARG A 25 -10.07 -8.21 3.09
C ARG A 25 -10.52 -7.16 2.07
N LEU A 26 -11.42 -7.53 1.15
CA LEU A 26 -12.01 -6.57 0.21
C LEU A 26 -12.82 -5.49 0.93
N ASP A 27 -13.55 -5.85 1.98
CA ASP A 27 -14.30 -4.87 2.77
C ASP A 27 -13.39 -3.98 3.62
N GLU A 28 -12.24 -4.48 4.08
CA GLU A 28 -11.20 -3.63 4.68
C GLU A 28 -10.72 -2.55 3.69
N PHE A 29 -10.42 -2.93 2.44
CA PHE A 29 -9.98 -1.96 1.42
C PHE A 29 -11.05 -0.90 1.13
N LYS A 30 -12.33 -1.30 1.02
CA LYS A 30 -13.44 -0.35 0.88
C LYS A 30 -13.52 0.62 2.06
N ARG A 31 -13.42 0.10 3.29
CA ARG A 31 -13.44 0.92 4.51
C ARG A 31 -12.31 1.93 4.56
N VAL A 32 -11.09 1.57 4.16
CA VAL A 32 -9.95 2.51 4.09
C VAL A 32 -10.26 3.65 3.11
N ARG A 33 -10.82 3.33 1.93
CA ARG A 33 -11.20 4.35 0.94
C ARG A 33 -12.32 5.27 1.45
N GLU A 34 -13.39 4.71 2.00
CA GLU A 34 -14.59 5.45 2.38
C GLU A 34 -14.40 6.21 3.71
N LYS A 35 -13.89 5.52 4.73
CA LYS A 35 -13.87 5.98 6.13
C LYS A 35 -12.47 6.28 6.66
N GLY A 36 -11.42 5.81 5.98
CA GLY A 36 -10.04 6.08 6.37
C GLY A 36 -9.67 7.55 6.23
N SER A 37 -8.78 8.00 7.10
CA SER A 37 -8.17 9.32 7.05
C SER A 37 -7.20 9.44 5.87
N GLU A 38 -6.80 10.67 5.53
CA GLU A 38 -5.75 10.92 4.55
C GLU A 38 -4.44 10.19 4.90
N LYS A 39 -4.15 10.06 6.21
CA LYS A 39 -2.96 9.32 6.70
C LYS A 39 -3.09 7.82 6.44
N ASP A 40 -4.29 7.25 6.58
CA ASP A 40 -4.53 5.83 6.33
C ASP A 40 -4.36 5.50 4.84
N VAL A 41 -4.90 6.35 3.97
CA VAL A 41 -4.72 6.20 2.51
C VAL A 41 -3.26 6.42 2.10
N PHE A 42 -2.57 7.37 2.72
CA PHE A 42 -1.15 7.58 2.48
C PHE A 42 -0.30 6.39 2.95
N ALA A 43 -0.69 5.70 4.04
CA ALA A 43 -0.01 4.48 4.48
C ALA A 43 -0.11 3.36 3.43
N GLU A 44 -1.26 3.22 2.76
CA GLU A 44 -1.43 2.28 1.63
C GLU A 44 -0.55 2.64 0.43
N LEU A 45 -0.41 3.93 0.10
CA LEU A 45 0.54 4.36 -0.93
C LEU A 45 1.97 3.97 -0.55
N VAL A 46 2.38 4.21 0.69
CA VAL A 46 3.72 3.82 1.17
C VAL A 46 3.89 2.31 1.12
N PHE A 47 2.87 1.53 1.48
CA PHE A 47 2.89 0.08 1.30
C PHE A 47 3.15 -0.30 -0.16
N CYS A 48 2.41 0.29 -1.10
CA CYS A 48 2.58 0.08 -2.54
C CYS A 48 3.97 0.52 -3.07
N ILE A 49 4.61 1.54 -2.51
CA ILE A 49 6.00 1.92 -2.84
C ILE A 49 7.00 0.86 -2.32
N LEU A 50 6.70 0.22 -1.19
CA LEU A 50 7.58 -0.73 -0.55
C LEU A 50 7.52 -2.14 -1.16
N THR A 51 6.38 -2.55 -1.70
CA THR A 51 6.12 -3.94 -2.16
C THR A 51 6.79 -4.36 -3.47
N PRO A 52 7.19 -3.49 -4.42
CA PRO A 52 7.91 -3.92 -5.61
C PRO A 52 9.13 -4.73 -5.21
N GLN A 53 9.17 -5.98 -5.65
CA GLN A 53 10.27 -6.88 -5.35
C GLN A 53 10.49 -7.10 -3.83
N SER A 54 9.51 -6.93 -2.95
CA SER A 54 9.67 -7.17 -1.51
C SER A 54 8.47 -7.93 -0.92
N ARG A 55 8.68 -8.64 0.20
CA ARG A 55 7.63 -9.46 0.81
C ARG A 55 6.58 -8.56 1.47
N ALA A 56 5.31 -8.71 1.10
CA ALA A 56 4.20 -7.91 1.62
C ALA A 56 4.17 -7.83 3.16
N LYS A 57 4.30 -8.96 3.87
CA LYS A 57 4.33 -9.00 5.35
C LYS A 57 5.42 -8.10 5.95
N LEU A 58 6.60 -8.08 5.34
CA LEU A 58 7.73 -7.26 5.78
C LEU A 58 7.49 -5.79 5.46
N CYS A 59 6.98 -5.49 4.28
CA CYS A 59 6.63 -4.12 3.89
C CYS A 59 5.57 -3.52 4.82
N TRP A 60 4.52 -4.28 5.15
CA TRP A 60 3.48 -3.82 6.06
C TRP A 60 4.00 -3.56 7.48
N ALA A 61 4.87 -4.43 7.99
CA ALA A 61 5.54 -4.19 9.27
C ALA A 61 6.34 -2.87 9.27
N ALA A 62 7.05 -2.57 8.16
CA ALA A 62 7.75 -1.31 8.00
C ALA A 62 6.79 -0.10 7.96
N VAL A 63 5.66 -0.19 7.28
CA VAL A 63 4.61 0.85 7.30
C VAL A 63 4.08 1.07 8.72
N GLY A 64 3.80 -0.01 9.45
CA GLY A 64 3.39 0.04 10.86
C GLY A 64 4.39 0.80 11.74
N ASN A 65 5.69 0.50 11.59
CA ASN A 65 6.74 1.20 12.32
C ASN A 65 6.78 2.71 11.98
N LEU A 66 6.66 3.06 10.70
CA LEU A 66 6.60 4.46 10.26
C LEU A 66 5.37 5.19 10.82
N MET A 67 4.21 4.53 10.89
CA MET A 67 3.00 5.08 11.49
C MET A 67 3.17 5.34 12.98
N ASN A 68 3.67 4.35 13.72
CA ASN A 68 3.88 4.41 15.17
C ASN A 68 4.88 5.50 15.56
N LYS A 69 5.91 5.73 14.74
CA LYS A 69 6.94 6.76 14.95
C LYS A 69 6.58 8.13 14.33
N ALA A 70 5.38 8.26 13.77
CA ALA A 70 4.93 9.47 13.06
C ALA A 70 5.86 9.92 11.91
N LEU A 71 6.53 8.97 11.25
CA LEU A 71 7.53 9.21 10.21
C LEU A 71 6.96 9.23 8.79
N LEU A 72 5.72 8.79 8.56
CA LEU A 72 5.14 8.73 7.21
C LEU A 72 5.23 10.06 6.45
N LEU A 73 4.96 11.19 7.13
CA LEU A 73 4.91 12.52 6.50
C LEU A 73 6.08 13.42 6.85
N LYS A 74 6.58 13.27 8.09
CA LYS A 74 7.59 14.17 8.67
C LYS A 74 8.96 13.52 8.74
N GLY A 75 9.05 12.23 8.42
CA GLY A 75 10.30 11.50 8.45
C GLY A 75 11.25 11.99 7.37
N SER A 76 12.48 12.32 7.75
CA SER A 76 13.57 12.45 6.80
C SER A 76 13.87 11.11 6.12
N LYS A 77 14.51 11.15 4.95
CA LYS A 77 14.99 9.95 4.24
C LYS A 77 15.75 8.99 5.16
N ASN A 78 16.63 9.53 6.01
CA ASN A 78 17.44 8.73 6.94
C ASN A 78 16.61 8.10 8.07
N GLN A 79 15.60 8.80 8.60
CA GLN A 79 14.69 8.24 9.59
C GLN A 79 13.82 7.13 8.98
N ILE A 80 13.26 7.36 7.79
CA ILE A 80 12.47 6.34 7.08
C ILE A 80 13.33 5.11 6.80
N LEU A 81 14.55 5.30 6.27
CA LEU A 81 15.45 4.23 5.90
C LEU A 81 15.77 3.26 7.06
N LYS A 82 15.84 3.75 8.29
CA LYS A 82 16.08 2.93 9.50
C LYS A 82 14.95 1.94 9.77
N GLU A 83 13.73 2.23 9.32
CA GLU A 83 12.56 1.37 9.49
C GLU A 83 12.39 0.35 8.35
N LEU A 84 13.17 0.46 7.26
CA LEU A 84 13.04 -0.38 6.06
C LEU A 84 13.95 -1.62 6.08
N ASN A 85 14.20 -2.20 7.25
CA ASN A 85 15.08 -3.37 7.38
C ASN A 85 14.52 -4.59 6.63
N GLY A 86 15.35 -5.17 5.75
CA GLY A 86 14.95 -6.29 4.89
C GLY A 86 14.10 -5.93 3.66
N VAL A 87 13.74 -4.65 3.47
CA VAL A 87 13.12 -4.17 2.22
C VAL A 87 14.21 -4.06 1.14
N ARG A 88 13.99 -4.67 -0.03
CA ARG A 88 14.91 -4.51 -1.17
C ARG A 88 14.81 -3.11 -1.77
N PHE A 89 15.94 -2.55 -2.21
CA PHE A 89 16.04 -1.19 -2.76
C PHE A 89 15.59 -0.09 -1.78
N LYS A 90 15.77 -0.32 -0.48
CA LYS A 90 15.32 0.57 0.60
C LYS A 90 15.78 2.02 0.47
N TYR A 91 16.97 2.27 -0.09
CA TYR A 91 17.49 3.64 -0.28
C TYR A 91 16.63 4.47 -1.24
N LYS A 92 16.29 3.90 -2.41
CA LYS A 92 15.46 4.57 -3.41
C LYS A 92 13.99 4.63 -2.97
N LYS A 93 13.50 3.57 -2.32
CA LYS A 93 12.14 3.57 -1.76
C LYS A 93 11.95 4.60 -0.64
N ALA A 94 12.94 4.79 0.23
CA ALA A 94 12.89 5.84 1.24
C ALA A 94 12.83 7.25 0.60
N GLU A 95 13.52 7.44 -0.51
CA GLU A 95 13.46 8.68 -1.31
C GLU A 95 12.07 8.89 -1.91
N TYR A 96 11.49 7.86 -2.54
CA TYR A 96 10.12 7.91 -3.08
C TYR A 96 9.07 8.21 -2.03
N ILE A 97 9.21 7.69 -0.81
CA ILE A 97 8.28 8.01 0.29
C ILE A 97 8.36 9.49 0.65
N VAL A 98 9.56 10.06 0.72
CA VAL A 98 9.75 11.50 0.98
C VAL A 98 9.17 12.35 -0.14
N GLU A 99 9.40 11.96 -1.40
CA GLU A 99 8.86 12.66 -2.57
C GLU A 99 7.32 12.60 -2.62
N ALA A 100 6.74 11.42 -2.38
CA ALA A 100 5.30 11.25 -2.28
C ALA A 100 4.72 12.13 -1.16
N GLY A 101 5.38 12.17 0.01
CA GLY A 101 4.99 13.05 1.11
C GLY A 101 4.89 14.50 0.66
N LYS A 102 5.86 15.00 -0.10
CA LYS A 102 5.85 16.37 -0.66
C LYS A 102 4.74 16.58 -1.69
N GLN A 103 4.52 15.60 -2.57
CA GLN A 103 3.55 15.70 -3.66
C GLN A 103 2.10 15.72 -3.16
N PHE A 104 1.80 14.95 -2.11
CA PHE A 104 0.44 14.83 -1.56
C PHE A 104 0.16 15.79 -0.41
N LEU A 105 1.06 16.74 -0.12
CA LEU A 105 0.84 17.86 0.79
C LEU A 105 0.26 19.06 0.02
N THR A 106 -0.92 19.52 0.42
CA THR A 106 -1.53 20.77 -0.04
C THR A 106 -1.76 21.66 1.18
N GLU A 107 -1.22 22.88 1.18
CA GLU A 107 -1.33 23.83 2.31
C GLU A 107 -0.91 23.24 3.67
N GLY A 108 0.08 22.34 3.67
CA GLY A 108 0.58 21.68 4.89
C GLY A 108 -0.29 20.53 5.40
N LYS A 109 -1.34 20.12 4.67
CA LYS A 109 -2.20 18.96 4.98
C LYS A 109 -2.13 17.93 3.86
N ILE A 110 -2.19 16.64 4.19
CA ILE A 110 -2.30 15.59 3.17
C ILE A 110 -3.65 15.76 2.47
N SER A 111 -3.67 15.69 1.14
CA SER A 111 -4.90 15.68 0.33
C SER A 111 -4.86 14.59 -0.74
N ILE A 112 -4.50 13.36 -0.36
CA ILE A 112 -4.34 12.24 -1.30
C ILE A 112 -5.70 11.76 -1.84
N LYS A 113 -6.76 11.76 -1.01
CA LYS A 113 -8.08 11.29 -1.47
C LYS A 113 -8.63 12.18 -2.56
N SER A 114 -8.44 13.50 -2.45
CA SER A 114 -8.86 14.46 -3.47
C SER A 114 -8.11 14.30 -4.79
N GLN A 115 -6.82 13.92 -4.75
CA GLN A 115 -6.04 13.64 -5.96
C GLN A 115 -6.55 12.39 -6.65
N ILE A 116 -6.80 11.31 -5.91
CA ILE A 116 -7.30 10.05 -6.47
C ILE A 116 -8.68 10.26 -7.11
N SER A 117 -9.55 11.10 -6.52
CA SER A 117 -10.88 11.37 -7.08
C SER A 117 -10.89 12.18 -8.37
N ARG A 118 -9.75 12.72 -8.83
CA ARG A 118 -9.65 13.46 -10.11
C ARG A 118 -9.65 12.54 -11.32
N PHE A 119 -9.31 11.27 -11.13
CA PHE A 119 -9.30 10.29 -12.20
C PHE A 119 -10.70 9.67 -12.33
N SER A 120 -11.26 9.67 -13.55
CA SER A 120 -12.55 9.06 -13.86
C SER A 120 -12.47 7.54 -13.82
N ASP A 121 -11.35 6.98 -14.28
CA ASP A 121 -11.08 5.55 -14.22
C ASP A 121 -9.60 5.23 -13.93
N VAL A 122 -9.28 3.93 -13.86
CA VAL A 122 -7.92 3.45 -13.53
C VAL A 122 -6.93 3.67 -14.69
N TYR A 123 -7.41 3.77 -15.93
CA TYR A 123 -6.58 4.02 -17.11
C TYR A 123 -6.16 5.49 -17.19
N ASP A 124 -7.00 6.42 -16.75
CA ASP A 124 -6.66 7.85 -16.66
C ASP A 124 -5.56 8.13 -15.63
N ALA A 125 -5.38 7.25 -14.66
CA ALA A 125 -4.38 7.36 -13.59
C ALA A 125 -2.98 6.84 -13.97
N ARG A 126 -2.78 6.38 -15.21
CA ARG A 126 -1.56 5.68 -15.67
C ARG A 126 -0.54 6.56 -16.37
#